data_AF-A0A643ETK2-F1
#
_entry.id   AF-A0A643ETK2-F1
#
_cell.length_a   1.000
_cell.length_b   1.000
_cell.length_c   1.000
_cell.angle_alpha   90.00
_cell.angle_beta   90.00
_cell.angle_gamma   90.00
#
_symmetry.space_group_name_H-M   'P 1'
#
loop_
_entity.id
_entity.type
_entity.pdbx_description
1 polymer ?
#
loop_
_entity_poly.entity_id
_entity_poly.type
_entity_poly.pdbx_seq_one_letter_code
_entity_poly.pdbx_strand_id
1 'polypeptide(L)'
;MVRNYLLSRKCNLSVLHITNRNGTRLSDAQIAAIVGDHRAGISVSAIAKRLSVSRMTVYRQLERSLPSKAAQSSDVRVYSRLSADDYSALRSLASDRGESVAALSRRVLRRAAGFFDADREIAAAALELSNELKKIGTNLNQVVHQINREAILQGRGEPSSEHVGAIRDMQKLIMSKASSVDQLLVRSGRRRLTTVQDLLDKDEPA
;
A
#
# COMPACT_ATOMS: atom_id res chain seq x y z
N MET A 1 -6.46 7.03 75.10
CA MET A 1 -6.43 5.66 74.55
C MET A 1 -6.47 5.80 73.01
N VAL A 2 -5.33 6.03 72.35
CA VAL A 2 -4.36 5.07 71.79
C VAL A 2 -4.81 4.47 70.43
N ARG A 3 -4.07 4.88 69.38
CA ARG A 3 -3.72 4.20 68.08
C ARG A 3 -4.84 3.87 67.08
N ASN A 4 -4.59 3.64 65.78
CA ASN A 4 -3.64 4.06 64.73
C ASN A 4 -3.86 3.06 63.56
N TYR A 5 -3.74 3.56 62.33
CA TYR A 5 -3.13 2.90 61.16
C TYR A 5 -3.85 1.88 60.23
N LEU A 6 -3.81 2.27 58.94
CA LEU A 6 -3.40 1.55 57.70
C LEU A 6 -4.45 0.91 56.77
N LEU A 7 -4.50 1.54 55.57
CA LEU A 7 -4.39 0.96 54.21
C LEU A 7 -5.44 -0.07 53.74
N SER A 8 -6.11 0.23 52.62
CA SER A 8 -5.65 -0.25 51.31
C SER A 8 -6.52 0.29 50.16
N ARG A 9 -5.83 0.62 49.07
CA ARG A 9 -6.34 1.15 47.79
C ARG A 9 -7.09 0.06 47.01
N LYS A 10 -8.04 0.47 46.16
CA LYS A 10 -8.08 0.00 44.76
C LYS A 10 -8.78 1.02 43.86
N CYS A 11 -7.98 1.58 42.98
CA CYS A 11 -8.36 2.39 41.84
C CYS A 11 -9.32 1.62 40.92
N ASN A 12 -10.25 2.32 40.29
CA ASN A 12 -10.63 1.96 38.92
C ASN A 12 -10.58 3.22 38.05
N LEU A 13 -9.61 3.16 37.14
CA LEU A 13 -9.24 4.15 36.14
C LEU A 13 -10.48 4.51 35.31
N SER A 14 -11.03 5.70 35.54
CA SER A 14 -11.64 6.46 34.46
C SER A 14 -10.54 6.70 33.43
N VAL A 15 -10.52 5.88 32.37
CA VAL A 15 -9.68 6.12 31.19
C VAL A 15 -10.23 7.40 30.56
N LEU A 16 -9.73 8.53 31.06
CA LEU A 16 -9.84 9.80 30.38
C LEU A 16 -9.24 9.59 29.00
N HIS A 17 -10.10 9.66 27.98
CA HIS A 17 -9.68 10.03 26.65
C HIS A 17 -8.97 11.39 26.77
N ILE A 18 -7.66 11.36 27.00
CA ILE A 18 -6.80 12.50 26.68
C ILE A 18 -6.73 12.49 25.15
N THR A 19 -7.76 13.06 24.51
CA THR A 19 -7.59 13.59 23.16
C THR A 19 -6.55 14.69 23.31
N ASN A 20 -5.29 14.36 23.06
CA ASN A 20 -4.24 15.35 22.96
C ASN A 20 -4.56 16.24 21.75
N ARG A 21 -5.35 17.29 21.99
CA ARG A 21 -5.69 18.38 21.08
C ARG A 21 -4.54 19.39 21.01
N ASN A 22 -3.29 18.96 21.15
CA ASN A 22 -2.18 19.81 20.79
C ASN A 22 -1.96 19.67 19.29
N GLY A 23 -2.63 20.54 18.54
CA GLY A 23 -2.35 20.83 17.14
C GLY A 23 -1.00 21.53 16.97
N THR A 24 0.05 21.07 17.66
CA THR A 24 1.41 21.54 17.44
C THR A 24 1.90 20.92 16.13
N ARG A 25 2.18 21.79 15.16
CA ARG A 25 2.87 21.42 13.94
C ARG A 25 4.19 20.75 14.34
N LEU A 26 4.47 19.56 13.79
CA LEU A 26 5.76 18.89 13.98
C LEU A 26 6.89 19.84 13.59
N SER A 27 7.94 19.93 14.41
CA SER A 27 9.14 20.68 14.03
C SER A 27 9.92 19.93 12.96
N ASP A 28 10.73 20.65 12.18
CA ASP A 28 11.55 20.04 11.13
C ASP A 28 12.53 18.99 11.68
N ALA A 29 13.05 19.21 12.90
CA ALA A 29 13.86 18.23 13.61
C ALA A 29 13.08 16.96 13.98
N GLN A 30 11.82 17.07 14.40
CA GLN A 30 10.95 15.93 14.68
C GLN A 30 10.61 15.17 13.39
N ILE A 31 10.39 15.88 12.29
CA ILE A 31 10.15 15.28 10.97
C ILE A 31 11.37 14.47 10.53
N ALA A 32 12.58 15.06 10.60
CA ALA A 32 13.82 14.37 10.26
C ALA A 32 14.05 13.13 11.12
N ALA A 33 13.76 13.21 12.42
CA ALA A 33 13.88 12.09 13.34
C ALA A 33 12.90 10.95 13.04
N ILE A 34 11.64 11.25 12.65
CA ILE A 34 10.67 10.23 12.22
C ILE A 34 11.18 9.45 11.01
N VAL A 35 11.67 10.17 10.00
CA VAL A 35 12.15 9.55 8.75
C VAL A 35 13.44 8.75 8.97
N GLY A 36 14.38 9.31 9.76
CA GLY A 36 15.63 8.65 10.08
C GLY A 36 15.43 7.34 10.84
N ASP A 37 14.63 7.35 11.91
CA ASP A 37 14.33 6.16 12.70
C ASP A 37 13.62 5.07 11.90
N HIS A 38 12.67 5.46 11.04
CA HIS A 38 11.96 4.50 10.20
C HIS A 38 12.91 3.85 9.18
N ARG A 39 13.84 4.61 8.60
CA ARG A 39 14.91 4.07 7.74
C ARG A 39 15.85 3.13 8.50
N ALA A 40 16.08 3.39 9.78
CA ALA A 40 16.84 2.52 10.66
C ALA A 40 16.06 1.27 11.13
N GLY A 41 14.83 1.06 10.66
CA GLY A 41 14.02 -0.13 10.97
C GLY A 41 13.33 -0.09 12.34
N ILE A 42 13.30 1.06 13.01
CA ILE A 42 12.64 1.21 14.32
C ILE A 42 11.12 1.15 14.12
N SER A 43 10.42 0.39 14.96
CA SER A 43 8.96 0.25 14.87
C SER A 43 8.24 1.58 15.07
N VAL A 44 7.15 1.80 14.32
CA VAL A 44 6.32 3.02 14.39
C VAL A 44 5.84 3.30 15.82
N SER A 45 5.54 2.27 16.60
CA SER A 45 5.15 2.39 18.01
C SER A 45 6.28 2.93 18.88
N ALA A 46 7.52 2.51 18.64
CA ALA A 46 8.69 3.01 19.35
C ALA A 46 9.02 4.46 18.97
N ILE A 47 8.90 4.82 17.68
CA ILE A 47 9.08 6.20 17.18
C ILE A 47 8.03 7.14 17.82
N ALA A 48 6.76 6.71 17.83
CA ALA A 48 5.66 7.48 18.41
C ALA A 48 5.87 7.75 19.91
N LYS A 49 6.31 6.72 20.65
CA LYS A 49 6.62 6.85 22.08
C LYS A 49 7.82 7.76 22.33
N ARG A 50 8.90 7.61 21.55
CA ARG A 50 10.12 8.42 21.67
C ARG A 50 9.87 9.90 21.43
N LEU A 51 9.06 10.22 20.43
CA LEU A 51 8.78 11.59 20.01
C LEU A 51 7.51 12.18 20.66
N SER A 52 6.83 11.42 21.54
CA SER A 52 5.56 11.81 22.18
C SER A 52 4.48 12.27 21.19
N VAL A 53 4.39 11.57 20.04
CA VAL A 53 3.41 11.84 18.99
C VAL A 53 2.48 10.64 18.81
N SER A 54 1.29 10.87 18.25
CA SER A 54 0.38 9.76 17.93
C SER A 54 0.97 8.87 16.83
N ARG A 55 0.66 7.56 16.85
CA ARG A 55 1.03 6.64 15.75
C ARG A 55 0.52 7.14 14.39
N MET A 56 -0.68 7.72 14.37
CA MET A 56 -1.27 8.32 13.17
C MET A 56 -0.44 9.49 12.62
N THR A 57 0.13 10.31 13.51
CA THR A 57 1.04 11.41 13.14
C THR A 57 2.30 10.87 12.47
N VAL A 58 2.87 9.78 12.99
CA VAL A 58 4.03 9.11 12.38
C VAL A 58 3.68 8.58 11.00
N TYR A 59 2.57 7.85 10.85
CA TYR A 59 2.13 7.33 9.54
C TYR A 59 1.89 8.44 8.52
N ARG A 60 1.17 9.51 8.89
CA ARG A 60 0.93 10.67 8.01
C ARG A 60 2.22 11.37 7.62
N GLN A 61 3.19 11.46 8.53
CA GLN A 61 4.47 12.09 8.22
C GLN A 61 5.30 11.21 7.29
N LEU A 62 5.32 9.89 7.50
CA LEU A 62 5.98 8.96 6.59
C LEU A 62 5.35 9.03 5.20
N GLU A 63 4.03 9.07 5.09
CA GLU A 63 3.29 9.23 3.83
C GLU A 63 3.60 10.54 3.11
N ARG A 64 3.81 11.64 3.85
CA ARG A 64 4.22 12.94 3.31
C ARG A 64 5.70 13.05 2.97
N SER A 65 6.55 12.35 3.72
CA SER A 65 8.01 12.34 3.55
C SER A 65 8.49 11.28 2.56
N LEU A 66 7.63 10.32 2.22
CA LEU A 66 7.73 9.58 0.97
C LEU A 66 7.71 10.64 -0.13
N PRO A 67 8.78 10.78 -0.92
CA PRO A 67 8.76 11.74 -2.01
C PRO A 67 7.53 11.43 -2.85
N SER A 68 6.67 12.44 -3.07
CA SER A 68 5.77 12.37 -4.20
C SER A 68 6.64 11.96 -5.38
N LYS A 69 6.26 10.91 -6.12
CA LYS A 69 6.99 10.52 -7.34
C LYS A 69 7.18 11.70 -8.31
N ALA A 70 6.40 12.78 -8.15
CA ALA A 70 6.56 14.05 -8.86
C ALA A 70 7.73 14.92 -8.36
N ALA A 71 8.06 14.92 -7.06
CA ALA A 71 9.09 15.78 -6.46
C ALA A 71 10.53 15.28 -6.70
N GLN A 72 10.70 14.01 -7.05
CA GLN A 72 12.00 13.44 -7.45
C GLN A 72 12.29 13.59 -8.96
N SER A 73 11.38 14.15 -9.76
CA SER A 73 11.53 14.09 -11.21
C SER A 73 12.30 15.28 -11.78
N SER A 74 13.36 14.93 -12.50
CA SER A 74 14.05 15.65 -13.58
C SER A 74 14.98 16.81 -13.23
N ASP A 75 16.21 16.49 -12.78
CA ASP A 75 17.35 17.41 -12.91
C ASP A 75 18.08 17.24 -14.26
N VAL A 76 18.11 16.01 -14.80
CA VAL A 76 18.76 15.69 -16.08
C VAL A 76 17.80 15.90 -17.26
N ARG A 77 18.21 16.72 -18.23
CA ARG A 77 17.47 16.93 -19.50
C ARG A 77 18.09 16.08 -20.62
N VAL A 78 17.25 15.34 -21.33
CA VAL A 78 17.61 14.60 -22.54
C VAL A 78 16.95 15.30 -23.73
N TYR A 79 17.74 15.69 -24.73
CA TYR A 79 17.25 16.29 -25.97
C TYR A 79 17.34 15.27 -27.11
N SER A 80 16.25 15.12 -27.87
CA SER A 80 16.23 14.33 -29.10
C SER A 80 15.53 15.11 -30.20
N ARG A 81 16.02 14.96 -31.44
CA ARG A 81 15.37 15.49 -32.64
C ARG A 81 14.51 14.38 -33.24
N LEU A 82 13.26 14.70 -33.51
CA LEU A 82 12.32 13.81 -34.19
C LEU A 82 11.93 14.44 -35.52
N SER A 83 11.61 13.61 -36.51
CA SER A 83 10.92 14.09 -37.70
C SER A 83 9.54 14.65 -37.32
N ALA A 84 8.95 15.46 -38.20
CA ALA A 84 7.59 15.97 -37.99
C ALA A 84 6.57 14.83 -37.85
N ASP A 85 6.74 13.78 -38.67
CA ASP A 85 5.86 12.62 -38.69
C ASP A 85 5.97 11.82 -37.39
N ASP A 86 7.20 11.52 -36.93
CA ASP A 86 7.42 10.80 -35.67
C ASP A 86 6.87 11.57 -34.46
N TYR A 87 7.07 12.89 -34.44
CA TYR A 87 6.52 13.72 -33.38
C TYR A 87 4.99 13.73 -33.40
N SER A 88 4.37 13.77 -34.59
CA SER A 88 2.92 13.74 -34.75
C SER A 88 2.32 12.40 -34.27
N ALA A 89 2.96 11.28 -34.59
CA ALA A 89 2.56 9.95 -34.16
C ALA A 89 2.68 9.82 -32.62
N LEU A 90 3.81 10.26 -32.06
CA LEU A 90 4.03 10.26 -30.61
C LEU A 90 3.03 11.13 -29.87
N ARG A 91 2.71 12.31 -30.42
CA ARG A 91 1.73 13.25 -29.84
C ARG A 91 0.32 12.69 -29.87
N SER A 92 -0.07 12.05 -30.97
CA SER A 92 -1.39 11.41 -31.10
C SER A 92 -1.54 10.27 -30.08
N LEU A 93 -0.55 9.39 -29.99
CA LEU A 93 -0.54 8.31 -28.99
C LEU A 93 -0.57 8.83 -27.54
N ALA A 94 0.11 9.94 -27.25
CA ALA A 94 0.07 10.57 -25.94
C ALA A 94 -1.33 11.12 -25.62
N SER A 95 -1.97 11.76 -26.61
CA SER A 95 -3.33 12.31 -26.51
C SER A 95 -4.36 11.21 -26.24
N ASP A 96 -4.32 10.10 -26.98
CA ASP A 96 -5.23 8.96 -26.81
C ASP A 96 -5.16 8.38 -25.40
N ARG A 97 -4.00 8.53 -24.73
CA ARG A 97 -3.76 8.05 -23.37
C ARG A 97 -4.03 9.09 -22.28
N GLY A 98 -4.39 10.33 -22.66
CA GLY A 98 -4.55 11.43 -21.73
C GLY A 98 -3.24 11.85 -21.04
N GLU A 99 -2.10 11.72 -21.74
CA GLU A 99 -0.77 11.99 -21.20
C GLU A 99 -0.03 13.06 -22.00
N SER A 100 0.91 13.75 -21.34
CA SER A 100 1.85 14.62 -22.07
C SER A 100 2.87 13.78 -22.86
N VAL A 101 3.37 14.33 -23.97
CA VAL A 101 4.46 13.72 -24.75
C VAL A 101 5.65 13.38 -23.86
N ALA A 102 6.06 14.31 -23.00
CA ALA A 102 7.17 14.09 -22.06
C ALA A 102 6.91 12.96 -21.06
N ALA A 103 5.66 12.72 -20.64
CA ALA A 103 5.30 11.61 -19.76
C ALA A 103 5.37 10.27 -20.51
N LEU A 104 4.85 10.23 -21.74
CA LEU A 104 4.93 9.05 -22.59
C LEU A 104 6.38 8.70 -22.94
N SER A 105 7.19 9.68 -23.37
CA SER A 105 8.61 9.48 -23.66
C SER A 105 9.39 8.96 -22.45
N ARG A 106 9.16 9.52 -21.26
CA ARG A 106 9.79 9.01 -20.03
C ARG A 106 9.43 7.57 -19.74
N ARG A 107 8.18 7.16 -19.96
CA ARG A 107 7.72 5.78 -19.77
C ARG A 107 8.39 4.82 -20.76
N VAL A 108 8.49 5.22 -22.02
CA VAL A 108 9.19 4.46 -23.07
C VAL A 108 10.66 4.30 -22.71
N LEU A 109 11.34 5.39 -22.35
CA LEU A 109 12.76 5.37 -21.96
C LEU A 109 13.01 4.52 -20.71
N ARG A 110 12.19 4.69 -19.65
CA ARG A 110 12.27 3.85 -18.45
C ARG A 110 12.17 2.38 -18.81
N ARG A 111 11.20 2.05 -19.66
CA ARG A 111 10.97 0.67 -20.08
C ARG A 111 12.12 0.10 -20.91
N ALA A 112 12.65 0.86 -21.86
CA ALA A 112 13.83 0.47 -22.63
C ALA A 112 15.06 0.26 -21.73
N ALA A 113 15.21 1.08 -20.68
CA ALA A 113 16.25 0.96 -19.67
C ALA A 113 15.97 -0.11 -18.59
N GLY A 114 14.95 -0.97 -18.77
CA GLY A 114 14.62 -2.05 -17.82
C GLY A 114 13.94 -1.59 -16.53
N PHE A 115 13.57 -0.32 -16.41
CA PHE A 115 12.73 0.15 -15.30
C PHE A 115 11.28 -0.28 -15.52
N PHE A 116 10.79 -1.11 -14.61
CA PHE A 116 9.39 -1.55 -14.58
C PHE A 116 8.54 -0.47 -13.91
N ASP A 117 7.93 0.42 -14.70
CA ASP A 117 6.78 1.17 -14.20
C ASP A 117 5.65 0.16 -13.95
N ALA A 118 5.06 0.21 -12.75
CA ALA A 118 3.86 -0.55 -12.43
C ALA A 118 2.81 -0.13 -13.45
N ASP A 119 2.54 -1.02 -14.41
CA ASP A 119 1.59 -0.80 -15.48
C ASP A 119 0.29 -0.32 -14.85
N ARG A 120 -0.31 0.77 -15.35
CA ARG A 120 -1.55 1.31 -14.75
C ARG A 120 -2.62 0.23 -14.73
N GLU A 121 -2.61 -0.67 -15.72
CA GLU A 121 -3.49 -1.81 -15.80
C GLU A 121 -3.23 -2.84 -14.69
N ILE A 122 -1.96 -3.17 -14.41
CA ILE A 122 -1.57 -4.07 -13.31
C ILE A 122 -1.86 -3.42 -11.96
N ALA A 123 -1.61 -2.12 -11.82
CA ALA A 123 -1.89 -1.37 -10.60
C ALA A 123 -3.40 -1.30 -10.34
N ALA A 124 -4.22 -1.11 -11.37
CA ALA A 124 -5.68 -1.15 -11.27
C ALA A 124 -6.18 -2.55 -10.89
N ALA A 125 -5.68 -3.60 -11.55
CA ALA A 125 -6.01 -4.99 -11.23
C ALA A 125 -5.58 -5.37 -9.79
N ALA A 126 -4.42 -4.89 -9.34
CA ALA A 126 -3.96 -5.09 -7.97
C ALA A 126 -4.83 -4.35 -6.93
N LEU A 127 -5.30 -3.15 -7.26
CA LEU A 127 -6.22 -2.39 -6.40
C LEU A 127 -7.60 -3.06 -6.31
N GLU A 128 -8.13 -3.56 -7.43
CA GLU A 128 -9.38 -4.31 -7.46
C GLU A 128 -9.29 -5.58 -6.60
N LEU A 129 -8.21 -6.35 -6.77
CA LEU A 129 -7.93 -7.51 -5.94
C LEU A 129 -7.83 -7.14 -4.44
N SER A 130 -7.15 -6.05 -4.11
CA SER A 130 -7.03 -5.58 -2.72
C SER A 130 -8.40 -5.29 -2.10
N ASN A 131 -9.30 -4.67 -2.87
CA ASN A 131 -10.67 -4.40 -2.44
C ASN A 131 -11.47 -5.70 -2.24
N GLU A 132 -11.30 -6.69 -3.11
CA GLU A 132 -11.94 -8.01 -2.94
C GLU A 132 -11.41 -8.75 -1.69
N LEU A 133 -10.08 -8.77 -1.48
CA LEU A 133 -9.48 -9.36 -0.28
C LEU A 133 -9.98 -8.70 1.00
N LYS A 134 -10.20 -7.38 0.99
CA LYS A 134 -10.79 -6.64 2.11
C LYS A 134 -12.22 -7.09 2.41
N LYS A 135 -13.02 -7.39 1.39
CA LYS A 135 -14.37 -7.97 1.57
C LYS A 135 -14.28 -9.35 2.22
N ILE A 136 -13.37 -10.21 1.75
CA ILE A 136 -13.15 -11.54 2.33
C ILE A 136 -12.75 -11.45 3.81
N GLY A 137 -11.79 -10.57 4.14
CA GLY A 137 -11.38 -10.34 5.53
C GLY A 137 -12.50 -9.80 6.41
N THR A 138 -13.38 -8.95 5.86
CA THR A 138 -14.56 -8.46 6.59
C THR A 138 -15.53 -9.60 6.91
N ASN A 139 -15.82 -10.48 5.94
CA ASN A 139 -16.68 -11.64 6.15
C ASN A 139 -16.08 -12.63 7.15
N LEU A 140 -14.76 -12.88 7.08
CA LEU A 140 -14.07 -13.72 8.06
C LEU A 140 -14.18 -13.15 9.48
N ASN A 141 -13.99 -11.84 9.64
CA ASN A 141 -14.17 -11.19 10.93
C ASN A 141 -15.61 -11.33 11.45
N GLN A 142 -16.62 -11.29 10.57
CA GLN A 142 -18.02 -11.51 10.96
C GLN A 142 -18.24 -12.94 11.47
N VAL A 143 -17.71 -13.95 10.77
CA VAL A 143 -17.78 -15.36 11.21
C VAL A 143 -17.11 -15.54 12.58
N VAL A 144 -15.92 -14.97 12.77
CA VAL A 144 -15.22 -15.02 14.06
C VAL A 144 -16.01 -14.31 15.16
N HIS A 145 -16.58 -13.13 14.87
CA HIS A 145 -17.44 -12.42 15.82
C HIS A 145 -18.69 -13.21 16.19
N GLN A 146 -19.29 -13.92 15.23
CA GLN A 146 -20.46 -14.76 15.46
C GLN A 146 -20.11 -15.95 16.37
N ILE A 147 -19.01 -16.66 16.09
CA ILE A 147 -18.50 -17.73 16.96
C ILE A 147 -18.25 -17.21 18.38
N ASN A 148 -17.56 -16.06 18.51
CA ASN A 148 -17.29 -15.47 19.82
C ASN A 148 -18.57 -15.06 20.56
N ARG A 149 -19.58 -14.56 19.83
CA ARG A 149 -20.87 -14.18 20.41
C ARG A 149 -21.65 -15.40 20.89
N GLU A 150 -21.65 -16.49 20.12
CA GLU A 150 -22.26 -17.78 20.50
C GLU A 150 -21.54 -18.38 21.72
N ALA A 151 -20.22 -18.25 21.81
CA ALA A 151 -19.43 -18.66 22.97
C ALA A 151 -19.89 -17.95 24.25
N ILE A 152 -20.10 -16.63 24.17
CA ILE A 152 -20.51 -15.80 25.30
C ILE A 152 -21.97 -16.06 25.70
N LEU A 153 -22.89 -16.21 24.74
CA LEU A 153 -24.33 -16.32 25.00
C LEU A 153 -24.79 -17.74 25.34
N GLN A 154 -24.16 -18.76 24.75
CA GLN A 154 -24.63 -20.15 24.81
C GLN A 154 -23.59 -21.10 25.46
N GLY A 155 -22.42 -20.58 25.84
CA GLY A 155 -21.31 -21.39 26.37
C GLY A 155 -20.67 -22.32 25.34
N ARG A 156 -21.01 -22.18 24.05
CA ARG A 156 -20.48 -22.98 22.93
C ARG A 156 -19.63 -22.09 22.04
N GLY A 157 -18.31 -22.19 22.20
CA GLY A 157 -17.34 -21.42 21.41
C GLY A 157 -16.71 -22.17 20.24
N GLU A 158 -17.21 -23.37 19.95
CA GLU A 158 -16.70 -24.17 18.84
C GLU A 158 -17.37 -23.76 17.52
N PRO A 159 -16.60 -23.65 16.43
CA PRO A 159 -17.16 -23.33 15.12
C PRO A 159 -18.17 -24.40 14.68
N SER A 160 -19.41 -23.98 14.42
CA SER A 160 -20.42 -24.83 13.76
C SER A 160 -19.96 -25.30 12.37
N SER A 161 -20.62 -26.33 11.84
CA SER A 161 -20.40 -26.81 10.46
C SER A 161 -20.62 -25.71 9.42
N GLU A 162 -21.53 -24.77 9.68
CA GLU A 162 -21.78 -23.60 8.84
C GLU A 162 -20.57 -22.64 8.84
N HIS A 163 -19.98 -22.36 10.00
CA HIS A 163 -18.77 -21.56 10.10
C HIS A 163 -17.59 -22.20 9.37
N VAL A 164 -17.42 -23.52 9.51
CA VAL A 164 -16.37 -24.28 8.80
C VAL A 164 -16.61 -24.25 7.28
N GLY A 165 -17.86 -24.35 6.84
CA GLY A 165 -18.25 -24.20 5.44
C GLY A 165 -17.88 -22.82 4.89
N ALA A 166 -18.29 -21.76 5.59
CA ALA A 166 -17.99 -20.37 5.21
C ALA A 166 -16.48 -20.12 5.10
N ILE A 167 -15.68 -20.62 6.05
CA ILE A 167 -14.22 -20.51 6.03
C ILE A 167 -13.62 -21.23 4.82
N ARG A 168 -14.08 -22.45 4.51
CA ARG A 168 -13.62 -23.21 3.33
C ARG A 168 -13.97 -22.51 2.02
N ASP A 169 -15.14 -21.91 1.92
CA ASP A 169 -15.55 -21.19 0.71
C ASP A 169 -14.74 -19.91 0.51
N MET A 170 -14.44 -19.18 1.59
CA MET A 170 -13.50 -18.06 1.56
C MET A 170 -12.09 -18.52 1.13
N GLN A 171 -11.60 -19.67 1.61
CA GLN A 171 -10.30 -20.22 1.21
C GLN A 171 -10.27 -20.52 -0.30
N LYS A 172 -11.30 -21.18 -0.84
CA LYS A 172 -11.41 -21.46 -2.29
C LYS A 172 -11.39 -20.18 -3.11
N LEU A 173 -12.12 -19.15 -2.67
CA LEU A 173 -12.15 -17.86 -3.33
C LEU A 173 -10.78 -17.19 -3.34
N ILE A 174 -10.05 -17.18 -2.22
CA ILE A 174 -8.68 -16.64 -2.14
C ILE A 174 -7.75 -17.36 -3.13
N MET A 175 -7.79 -18.69 -3.19
CA MET A 175 -6.94 -19.48 -4.09
C MET A 175 -7.25 -19.22 -5.57
N SER A 176 -8.54 -19.12 -5.94
CA SER A 176 -8.98 -18.76 -7.29
C SER A 176 -8.45 -17.39 -7.72
N LYS A 177 -8.50 -16.42 -6.81
CA LYS A 177 -8.04 -15.05 -7.08
C LYS A 177 -6.52 -14.97 -7.16
N ALA A 178 -5.78 -15.69 -6.31
CA ALA A 178 -4.32 -15.82 -6.42
C ALA A 178 -3.90 -16.38 -7.79
N SER A 179 -4.56 -17.43 -8.27
CA SER A 179 -4.30 -17.98 -9.61
C SER A 179 -4.57 -16.97 -10.74
N SER A 180 -5.60 -16.14 -10.58
CA SER A 180 -5.93 -15.08 -11.56
C SER A 180 -4.82 -14.03 -11.64
N VAL A 181 -4.23 -13.67 -10.49
CA VAL A 181 -3.09 -12.74 -10.42
C VAL A 181 -1.86 -13.32 -11.10
N ASP A 182 -1.52 -14.58 -10.80
CA ASP A 182 -0.38 -15.25 -11.44
C ASP A 182 -0.54 -15.28 -12.96
N GLN A 183 -1.75 -15.58 -13.46
CA GLN A 183 -2.02 -15.56 -14.89
C GLN A 183 -1.87 -14.16 -15.50
N LEU A 184 -2.35 -13.12 -14.83
CA LEU A 184 -2.18 -11.73 -15.27
C LEU A 184 -0.70 -11.32 -15.29
N LEU A 185 0.07 -11.67 -14.26
CA LEU A 185 1.49 -11.39 -14.18
C LEU A 185 2.29 -12.14 -15.26
N VAL A 186 1.98 -13.41 -15.50
CA VAL A 186 2.63 -14.22 -16.55
C VAL A 186 2.30 -13.70 -17.94
N ARG A 187 1.02 -13.42 -18.24
CA ARG A 187 0.59 -12.87 -19.54
C ARG A 187 1.21 -11.51 -19.79
N SER A 188 1.20 -10.64 -18.78
CA SER A 188 1.83 -9.34 -18.87
C SER A 188 3.35 -9.47 -19.00
N GLY A 189 4.00 -10.39 -18.28
CA GLY A 189 5.43 -10.65 -18.43
C GLY A 189 5.80 -11.09 -19.85
N ARG A 190 5.07 -12.08 -20.40
CA ARG A 190 5.30 -12.63 -21.74
C ARG A 190 5.09 -11.60 -22.86
N ARG A 191 3.95 -10.89 -22.88
CA ARG A 191 3.71 -9.85 -23.90
C ARG A 191 4.81 -8.79 -23.90
N ARG A 192 5.29 -8.42 -22.71
CA ARG A 192 6.29 -7.37 -22.55
C ARG A 192 7.70 -7.81 -22.97
N LEU A 193 8.06 -9.08 -22.77
CA LEU A 193 9.29 -9.67 -23.31
C LEU A 193 9.24 -9.74 -24.84
N THR A 194 8.15 -10.24 -25.41
CA THR A 194 7.99 -10.37 -26.87
C THR A 194 8.12 -9.01 -27.57
N THR A 195 7.42 -7.96 -27.10
CA THR A 195 7.52 -6.64 -27.75
C THR A 195 8.91 -6.01 -27.67
N VAL A 196 9.69 -6.27 -26.61
CA VAL A 196 11.06 -5.74 -26.51
C VAL A 196 12.00 -6.50 -27.43
N GLN A 197 11.88 -7.83 -27.46
CA GLN A 197 12.65 -8.68 -28.36
C GLN A 197 12.39 -8.29 -29.82
N ASP A 198 11.13 -8.14 -30.21
CA ASP A 198 10.72 -7.75 -31.58
C ASP A 198 11.24 -6.37 -32.00
N LEU A 199 11.52 -5.47 -31.04
CA LEU A 199 12.10 -4.15 -31.33
C LEU A 199 13.62 -4.25 -31.51
N LEU A 200 14.29 -5.06 -30.68
CA LEU A 200 15.74 -5.29 -30.78
C LEU A 200 16.09 -6.05 -32.06
N ASP A 201 15.28 -7.04 -32.43
CA ASP A 201 15.52 -7.89 -33.60
C ASP A 201 15.25 -7.15 -34.93
N LYS A 202 14.53 -6.02 -34.91
CA LYS A 202 14.27 -5.20 -36.10
C LYS A 202 15.40 -4.21 -36.43
N ASP A 203 16.33 -3.99 -35.51
CA ASP A 203 17.44 -3.05 -35.65
C ASP A 203 18.78 -3.73 -35.95
N GLU A 204 18.83 -5.07 -36.10
CA GLU A 204 20.03 -5.74 -36.63
C GLU A 204 20.09 -5.56 -38.16
N PRO A 205 21.17 -4.98 -38.71
CA PRO A 205 21.35 -4.93 -40.16
C PRO A 205 21.63 -6.34 -40.68
N ALA A 206 20.96 -6.70 -41.79
CA ALA A 206 21.25 -7.91 -42.57
C ALA A 206 22.66 -7.86 -43.21
#